data_AF-A0A453G0P5-F1
#
_entry.id   AF-A0A453G0P5-F1
#
_cell.length_a   1.000
_cell.length_b   1.000
_cell.length_c   1.000
_cell.angle_alpha   90.00
_cell.angle_beta   90.00
_cell.angle_gamma   90.00
#
_symmetry.space_group_name_H-M   'P 1'
#
loop_
_entity.id
_entity.type
_entity.pdbx_description
1 polymer ?
#
loop_
_entity_poly.entity_id
_entity_poly.type
_entity_poly.pdbx_seq_one_letter_code
_entity_poly.pdbx_strand_id
1 'polypeptide(L)'
;GRHRIMEITGLPARDLRMLDPQLSYPSTILGRDRAVVVNLEHVKAIVTAAEVLVRDPGNPRLRPFLQELHARLALPDASTTNPATDDMELGGDQGNVPMPGSAKIQPFEFKVLEVCLEHTCKCMESEVRDDIEQLVDDDTDMSEMYLTRKLAFQRVDESSVKLDSNKHASPDHEDEKYVTYS
;
A
#
# COMPACT_ATOMS: atom_id res chain seq x y z
N GLY A 1 -4.24 6.06 -26.36
CA GLY A 1 -2.79 5.82 -26.56
C GLY A 1 -1.98 6.65 -25.58
N ARG A 2 -0.72 6.28 -25.29
CA ARG A 2 0.13 6.94 -24.27
C ARG A 2 0.30 8.45 -24.49
N HIS A 3 0.41 8.91 -25.74
CA HIS A 3 0.56 10.34 -26.06
C HIS A 3 -0.62 11.19 -25.59
N ARG A 4 -1.87 10.72 -25.79
CA ARG A 4 -3.08 11.40 -25.31
C ARG A 4 -3.10 11.53 -23.78
N ILE A 5 -2.63 10.49 -23.07
CA ILE A 5 -2.55 10.53 -21.61
C ILE A 5 -1.53 11.59 -21.16
N MET A 6 -0.36 11.65 -21.79
CA MET A 6 0.65 12.67 -21.49
C MET A 6 0.11 14.10 -21.70
N GLU A 7 -0.66 14.31 -22.76
CA GLU A 7 -1.27 15.61 -23.07
C GLU A 7 -2.31 16.04 -22.02
N ILE A 8 -3.22 15.14 -21.65
CA ILE A 8 -4.30 15.42 -20.68
C ILE A 8 -3.71 15.65 -19.28
N THR A 9 -2.78 14.79 -18.87
CA THR A 9 -2.27 14.72 -17.49
C THR A 9 -1.02 15.58 -17.26
N GLY A 10 -0.35 16.02 -18.32
CA GLY A 10 0.95 16.70 -18.24
C GLY A 10 2.11 15.80 -17.79
N LEU A 11 1.90 14.48 -17.70
CA LEU A 11 2.91 13.55 -17.21
C LEU A 11 4.03 13.31 -18.24
N PRO A 12 5.31 13.37 -17.83
CA PRO A 12 6.41 12.99 -18.70
C PRO A 12 6.38 11.48 -18.97
N ALA A 13 6.96 11.06 -20.10
CA ALA A 13 6.96 9.65 -20.49
C ALA A 13 7.60 8.71 -19.46
N ARG A 14 8.56 9.19 -18.67
CA ARG A 14 9.19 8.45 -17.57
C ARG A 14 8.17 7.99 -16.53
N ASP A 15 7.21 8.85 -16.20
CA ASP A 15 6.24 8.55 -15.15
C ASP A 15 5.24 7.49 -15.62
N LEU A 16 4.85 7.55 -16.89
CA LEU A 16 4.00 6.51 -17.50
C LEU A 16 4.70 5.15 -17.62
N ARG A 17 6.04 5.09 -17.57
CA ARG A 17 6.77 3.82 -17.54
C ARG A 17 6.66 3.12 -16.19
N MET A 18 6.44 3.86 -15.09
CA MET A 18 6.27 3.27 -13.76
C MET A 18 5.02 2.37 -13.69
N LEU A 19 4.01 2.69 -14.51
CA LEU A 19 2.79 1.89 -14.57
C LEU A 19 2.93 0.68 -15.51
N ASP A 20 4.05 0.47 -16.20
CA ASP A 20 4.21 -0.56 -17.22
C ASP A 20 4.30 -1.98 -16.65
N PRO A 21 3.40 -2.93 -16.95
CA PRO A 21 3.44 -4.31 -16.45
C PRO A 21 4.70 -5.06 -16.84
N GLN A 22 5.33 -4.67 -17.96
CA GLN A 22 6.59 -5.27 -18.40
C GLN A 22 7.80 -4.79 -17.60
N LEU A 23 7.62 -3.76 -16.76
CA LEU A 23 8.69 -3.17 -15.97
C LEU A 23 8.34 -3.32 -14.49
N SER A 24 9.28 -3.84 -13.71
CA SER A 24 9.13 -3.94 -12.26
C SER A 24 9.58 -2.63 -11.62
N TYR A 25 8.64 -1.90 -11.03
CA TYR A 25 8.91 -0.68 -10.26
C TYR A 25 8.37 -0.83 -8.84
N PRO A 26 9.05 -0.28 -7.84
CA PRO A 26 8.56 -0.30 -6.46
C PRO A 26 7.23 0.45 -6.33
N SER A 27 6.47 0.12 -5.29
CA SER A 27 5.25 0.84 -4.96
C SER A 27 5.56 2.33 -4.69
N THR A 28 4.86 3.23 -5.36
CA THR A 28 5.09 4.69 -5.29
C THR A 28 3.80 5.47 -5.50
N ILE A 29 3.70 6.60 -4.81
CA ILE A 29 2.70 7.64 -5.06
C ILE A 29 3.48 8.90 -5.41
N LEU A 30 3.32 9.37 -6.64
CA LEU A 30 4.06 10.52 -7.16
C LEU A 30 3.11 11.67 -7.46
N GLY A 31 3.21 12.75 -6.68
CA GLY A 31 2.53 14.01 -6.95
C GLY A 31 3.17 14.77 -8.11
N ARG A 32 2.34 15.26 -9.02
CA ARG A 32 2.70 16.17 -10.12
C ARG A 32 1.70 17.32 -10.17
N ASP A 33 2.05 18.37 -10.90
CA ASP A 33 1.27 19.62 -10.96
C ASP A 33 -0.20 19.42 -11.34
N ARG A 34 -0.50 18.42 -12.19
CA ARG A 34 -1.84 18.18 -12.75
C ARG A 34 -2.35 16.75 -12.54
N ALA A 35 -1.57 15.91 -11.86
CA ALA A 35 -1.91 14.50 -11.68
C ALA A 35 -1.16 13.88 -10.50
N VAL A 36 -1.71 12.80 -9.97
CA VAL A 36 -1.04 11.90 -9.03
C VAL A 36 -0.89 10.55 -9.71
N VAL A 37 0.34 10.04 -9.79
CA VAL A 37 0.61 8.69 -10.31
C VAL A 37 0.64 7.72 -9.15
N VAL A 38 -0.19 6.69 -9.21
CA VAL A 38 -0.33 5.66 -8.17
C VAL A 38 0.16 4.34 -8.76
N ASN A 39 1.22 3.78 -8.20
CA ASN A 39 1.69 2.43 -8.44
C ASN A 39 1.75 1.72 -7.10
N LEU A 40 0.72 0.99 -6.72
CA LEU A 40 0.64 0.28 -5.45
C LEU A 40 0.32 -1.18 -5.74
N GLU A 41 1.34 -2.05 -5.71
CA GLU A 41 1.14 -3.49 -5.88
C GLU A 41 0.31 -3.84 -7.14
N HIS A 42 -0.97 -4.23 -6.96
CA HIS A 42 -1.90 -4.54 -8.05
C HIS A 42 -2.61 -3.31 -8.64
N VAL A 43 -2.68 -2.20 -7.90
CA VAL A 43 -3.37 -0.97 -8.29
C VAL A 43 -2.42 0.01 -8.99
N LYS A 44 -2.67 0.23 -10.28
CA LYS A 44 -1.93 1.19 -11.12
C LYS A 44 -2.89 2.21 -11.69
N ALA A 45 -2.75 3.47 -11.32
CA ALA A 45 -3.67 4.52 -11.73
C ALA A 45 -2.99 5.88 -11.94
N ILE A 46 -3.64 6.72 -12.73
CA ILE A 46 -3.34 8.14 -12.83
C ILE A 46 -4.58 8.90 -12.38
N VAL A 47 -4.43 9.69 -11.33
CA VAL A 47 -5.51 10.47 -10.74
C VAL A 47 -5.33 11.92 -11.17
N THR A 48 -6.35 12.52 -11.75
CA THR A 48 -6.40 13.96 -12.04
C THR A 48 -7.44 14.61 -11.14
N ALA A 49 -7.62 15.92 -11.22
CA ALA A 49 -8.66 16.61 -10.45
C ALA A 49 -10.10 16.25 -10.86
N ALA A 50 -10.30 15.62 -12.02
CA ALA A 50 -11.63 15.36 -12.59
C ALA A 50 -11.92 13.88 -12.83
N GLU A 51 -10.89 13.09 -13.11
CA GLU A 51 -11.04 11.67 -13.46
C GLU A 51 -9.85 10.84 -12.99
N VAL A 52 -10.08 9.53 -12.88
CA VAL A 52 -9.06 8.53 -12.60
C VAL A 52 -8.94 7.56 -13.76
N LEU A 53 -7.71 7.34 -14.22
CA LEU A 53 -7.36 6.39 -15.26
C LEU A 53 -6.74 5.17 -14.61
N VAL A 54 -7.53 4.11 -14.41
CA VAL A 54 -7.04 2.83 -13.88
C VAL A 54 -6.45 2.00 -15.01
N ARG A 55 -5.26 1.44 -14.79
CA ARG A 55 -4.62 0.54 -15.74
C ARG A 55 -5.18 -0.87 -15.60
N ASP A 56 -5.39 -1.51 -16.76
CA ASP A 56 -5.86 -2.89 -16.88
C ASP A 56 -7.13 -3.21 -16.06
N PRO A 57 -8.25 -2.50 -16.31
CA PRO A 57 -9.49 -2.74 -15.57
C PRO A 57 -10.10 -4.13 -15.83
N GLY A 58 -9.57 -4.91 -16.78
CA GLY A 58 -9.98 -6.28 -17.04
C GLY A 58 -9.44 -7.29 -16.02
N ASN A 59 -8.46 -6.91 -15.21
CA ASN A 59 -7.87 -7.78 -14.20
C ASN A 59 -8.91 -8.15 -13.12
N PRO A 60 -9.18 -9.46 -12.89
CA PRO A 60 -10.12 -9.90 -11.87
C PRO A 60 -9.81 -9.41 -10.45
N ARG A 61 -8.53 -9.26 -10.10
CA ARG A 61 -8.09 -8.76 -8.78
C ARG A 61 -8.55 -7.32 -8.53
N LEU A 62 -8.69 -6.52 -9.59
CA LEU A 62 -9.14 -5.14 -9.49
C LEU A 62 -10.66 -4.98 -9.45
N ARG A 63 -11.45 -6.05 -9.65
CA ARG A 63 -12.92 -5.92 -9.66
C ARG A 63 -13.50 -5.37 -8.35
N PRO A 64 -13.11 -5.88 -7.15
CA PRO A 64 -13.61 -5.33 -5.89
C PRO A 64 -13.21 -3.86 -5.72
N PHE A 65 -11.98 -3.52 -6.11
CA PHE A 65 -11.50 -2.14 -6.12
C PHE A 65 -12.34 -1.23 -7.02
N LEU A 66 -12.58 -1.63 -8.27
CA LEU A 66 -13.34 -0.82 -9.22
C LEU A 66 -14.79 -0.60 -8.80
N GLN A 67 -15.41 -1.62 -8.19
CA GLN A 67 -16.75 -1.52 -7.62
C GLN A 67 -16.80 -0.48 -6.49
N GLU A 68 -15.86 -0.56 -5.55
CA GLU A 68 -15.76 0.36 -4.43
C GLU A 68 -15.44 1.79 -4.91
N LEU A 69 -14.51 1.93 -5.85
CA LEU A 69 -14.13 3.20 -6.44
C LEU A 69 -15.34 3.86 -7.11
N HIS A 70 -16.10 3.14 -7.92
CA HIS A 70 -17.33 3.68 -8.50
C HIS A 70 -18.37 4.06 -7.44
N ALA A 71 -18.56 3.23 -6.41
CA ALA A 71 -19.53 3.52 -5.35
C ALA A 71 -19.18 4.82 -4.61
N ARG A 72 -17.91 5.00 -4.20
CA ARG A 72 -17.47 6.20 -3.48
C ARG A 72 -17.45 7.46 -4.34
N LEU A 73 -17.17 7.33 -5.64
CA LEU A 73 -17.19 8.47 -6.56
C LEU A 73 -18.62 8.85 -6.99
N ALA A 74 -19.57 7.92 -6.95
CA ALA A 74 -20.97 8.17 -7.29
C ALA A 74 -21.79 8.78 -6.14
N LEU A 75 -21.32 8.66 -4.88
CA LEU A 75 -21.97 9.30 -3.75
C LEU A 75 -21.82 10.82 -3.86
N PRO A 76 -22.93 11.58 -3.98
CA PRO A 76 -22.88 13.02 -3.83
C PRO A 76 -22.38 13.33 -2.43
N ASP A 77 -21.45 14.27 -2.29
CA ASP A 77 -21.09 14.80 -0.99
C ASP A 77 -22.38 15.24 -0.28
N ALA A 78 -22.69 14.59 0.84
CA ALA A 78 -23.87 14.90 1.63
C ALA A 78 -23.67 16.27 2.30
N SER A 79 -23.84 17.36 1.53
CA SER A 79 -24.16 18.72 1.97
C SER A 79 -24.03 19.74 0.82
N THR A 80 -24.84 19.60 -0.25
CA THR A 80 -25.19 20.78 -1.06
C THR A 80 -26.26 21.58 -0.30
N THR A 81 -25.89 22.22 0.80
CA THR A 81 -26.64 23.40 1.26
C THR A 81 -26.11 24.58 0.47
N ASN A 82 -26.93 25.07 -0.48
CA ASN A 82 -26.66 26.31 -1.20
C ASN A 82 -26.33 27.43 -0.20
N PRO A 83 -25.22 28.18 -0.35
CA PRO A 83 -25.08 29.45 0.33
C PRO A 83 -25.89 30.47 -0.48
N ALA A 84 -27.17 30.59 -0.16
CA ALA A 84 -28.01 31.65 -0.69
C ALA A 84 -28.86 32.23 0.43
N THR A 85 -28.23 33.01 1.31
CA THR A 85 -28.83 34.16 1.97
C THR A 85 -27.70 35.09 2.43
N ASP A 86 -27.53 36.19 1.68
CA ASP A 86 -26.86 37.39 2.15
C ASP A 86 -27.51 37.88 3.45
N ASP A 87 -26.65 38.34 4.36
CA ASP A 87 -26.84 39.33 5.42
C ASP A 87 -28.26 39.77 5.81
N MET A 88 -28.65 39.47 7.06
CA MET A 88 -28.92 40.52 8.07
C MET A 88 -29.28 39.92 9.46
N GLU A 89 -28.61 40.46 10.48
CA GLU A 89 -29.09 40.79 11.85
C GLU A 89 -28.34 40.25 13.06
N LEU A 90 -28.34 41.13 14.05
CA LEU A 90 -27.44 41.31 15.18
C LEU A 90 -28.07 40.74 16.47
N GLY A 91 -27.29 39.99 17.25
CA GLY A 91 -27.44 39.88 18.70
C GLY A 91 -28.18 38.65 19.25
N GLY A 92 -27.67 38.10 20.35
CA GLY A 92 -28.43 37.20 21.24
C GLY A 92 -27.64 36.04 21.85
N ASP A 93 -27.44 36.14 23.15
CA ASP A 93 -26.81 35.22 24.11
C ASP A 93 -27.38 33.77 24.20
N GLN A 94 -26.51 32.85 24.64
CA GLN A 94 -26.75 31.49 25.20
C GLN A 94 -27.23 30.30 24.32
N GLY A 95 -26.35 29.29 24.23
CA GLY A 95 -26.72 27.89 23.95
C GLY A 95 -25.67 27.12 23.15
N ASN A 96 -24.67 26.51 23.82
CA ASN A 96 -23.71 25.62 23.17
C ASN A 96 -24.38 24.28 22.82
N VAL A 97 -25.11 24.24 21.71
CA VAL A 97 -25.54 23.00 21.05
C VAL A 97 -24.39 22.47 20.19
N PRO A 98 -24.04 21.16 20.25
CA PRO A 98 -23.06 20.57 19.33
C PRO A 98 -23.58 20.69 17.89
N MET A 99 -22.96 21.55 17.09
CA MET A 99 -23.25 21.68 15.66
C MET A 99 -22.93 20.37 14.94
N PRO A 100 -23.91 19.72 14.26
CA PRO A 100 -23.62 18.57 13.43
C PRO A 100 -23.03 19.04 12.10
N GLY A 101 -21.83 18.54 11.79
CA GLY A 101 -21.36 18.40 10.41
C GLY A 101 -20.72 19.64 9.78
N SER A 102 -19.49 19.97 10.18
CA SER A 102 -18.53 20.48 9.19
C SER A 102 -17.97 19.28 8.41
N ALA A 103 -18.81 18.66 7.58
CA ALA A 103 -18.34 17.64 6.65
C ALA A 103 -17.37 18.33 5.68
N LYS A 104 -16.07 18.18 5.92
CA LYS A 104 -15.02 18.70 5.03
C LYS A 104 -15.15 17.91 3.73
N ILE A 105 -15.58 18.59 2.67
CA ILE A 105 -15.60 18.02 1.31
C ILE A 105 -14.16 17.62 0.98
N GLN A 106 -13.94 16.31 0.84
CA GLN A 106 -12.63 15.77 0.50
C GLN A 106 -12.39 15.97 -1.01
N PRO A 107 -11.27 16.57 -1.42
CA PRO A 107 -10.94 16.71 -2.84
C PRO A 107 -10.94 15.35 -3.55
N PHE A 108 -11.32 15.34 -4.83
CA PHE A 108 -11.54 14.13 -5.63
C PHE A 108 -10.35 13.18 -5.58
N GLU A 109 -9.14 13.71 -5.75
CA GLU A 109 -7.91 12.95 -5.74
C GLU A 109 -7.64 12.22 -4.42
N PHE A 110 -8.05 12.81 -3.29
CA PHE A 110 -7.90 12.18 -1.98
C PHE A 110 -8.94 11.07 -1.75
N LYS A 111 -10.17 11.22 -2.27
CA LYS A 111 -11.16 10.13 -2.26
C LYS A 111 -10.64 8.92 -3.04
N VAL A 112 -10.08 9.16 -4.22
CA VAL A 112 -9.49 8.09 -5.05
C VAL A 112 -8.30 7.45 -4.33
N LEU A 113 -7.40 8.25 -3.76
CA LEU A 113 -6.23 7.75 -3.03
C LEU A 113 -6.62 6.93 -1.80
N GLU A 114 -7.65 7.33 -1.08
CA GLU A 114 -8.18 6.57 0.05
C GLU A 114 -8.62 5.17 -0.38
N VAL A 115 -9.42 5.06 -1.45
CA VAL A 115 -9.85 3.76 -1.98
C VAL A 115 -8.66 2.92 -2.45
N CYS A 116 -7.67 3.53 -3.12
CA CYS A 116 -6.46 2.85 -3.57
C CYS A 116 -5.67 2.25 -2.39
N LEU A 117 -5.43 3.05 -1.35
CA LEU A 117 -4.68 2.63 -0.17
C LEU A 117 -5.43 1.56 0.61
N GLU A 118 -6.72 1.77 0.86
CA GLU A 118 -7.56 0.83 1.59
C GLU A 118 -7.61 -0.54 0.90
N HIS A 119 -7.80 -0.57 -0.42
CA HIS A 119 -7.79 -1.82 -1.17
C HIS A 119 -6.42 -2.52 -1.12
N THR A 120 -5.34 -1.76 -1.33
CA THR A 120 -3.97 -2.32 -1.29
C THR A 120 -3.69 -2.94 0.07
N CYS A 121 -3.95 -2.22 1.17
CA CYS A 121 -3.74 -2.75 2.52
C CYS A 121 -4.55 -4.04 2.77
N LYS A 122 -5.83 -4.06 2.38
CA LYS A 122 -6.68 -5.26 2.52
C LYS A 122 -6.14 -6.46 1.75
N CYS A 123 -5.62 -6.25 0.54
CA CYS A 123 -5.01 -7.31 -0.26
C CYS A 123 -3.76 -7.85 0.44
N MET A 124 -2.83 -6.98 0.82
CA MET A 124 -1.60 -7.38 1.49
C MET A 124 -1.87 -8.13 2.80
N GLU A 125 -2.84 -7.67 3.60
CA GLU A 125 -3.23 -8.35 4.84
C GLU A 125 -3.78 -9.76 4.60
N SER A 126 -4.53 -9.96 3.52
CA SER A 126 -5.04 -11.28 3.12
C SER A 126 -3.90 -12.17 2.65
N GLU A 127 -3.03 -11.68 1.77
CA GLU A 127 -1.90 -12.45 1.25
C GLU A 127 -0.97 -12.90 2.40
N VAL A 128 -0.63 -12.01 3.32
CA VAL A 128 0.17 -12.34 4.50
C VAL A 128 -0.53 -13.37 5.40
N ARG A 129 -1.85 -13.28 5.55
CA ARG A 129 -2.61 -14.27 6.33
C ARG A 129 -2.56 -15.64 5.68
N ASP A 130 -2.84 -15.70 4.39
CA ASP A 130 -2.88 -16.94 3.63
C ASP A 130 -1.49 -17.62 3.63
N ASP A 131 -0.41 -16.84 3.48
CA ASP A 131 0.97 -17.33 3.56
C ASP A 131 1.29 -17.90 4.95
N ILE A 132 0.86 -17.23 6.03
CA ILE A 132 1.04 -17.72 7.40
C ILE A 132 0.23 -19.00 7.64
N GLU A 133 -1.02 -19.05 7.20
CA GLU A 133 -1.87 -20.25 7.31
C GLU A 133 -1.20 -21.43 6.59
N GLN A 134 -0.70 -21.22 5.38
CA GLN A 134 0.03 -22.25 4.64
C GLN A 134 1.28 -22.74 5.38
N LEU A 135 2.08 -21.82 5.95
CA LEU A 135 3.27 -22.19 6.72
C LEU A 135 2.96 -22.94 8.02
N VAL A 136 1.82 -22.64 8.64
CA VAL A 136 1.38 -23.31 9.87
C VAL A 136 0.79 -24.69 9.59
N ASP A 137 0.17 -24.87 8.42
CA ASP A 137 -0.43 -26.15 8.02
C ASP A 137 0.62 -27.17 7.51
N ASP A 138 1.82 -26.73 7.11
CA ASP A 138 2.91 -27.63 6.70
C ASP A 138 3.85 -27.97 7.87
N ASP A 139 3.60 -29.13 8.49
CA ASP A 139 4.44 -29.71 9.56
C ASP A 139 5.92 -29.81 9.18
N THR A 140 6.25 -29.95 7.88
CA THR A 140 7.63 -30.04 7.39
C THR A 140 8.33 -28.70 7.56
N ASP A 141 7.74 -27.63 7.01
CA ASP A 141 8.28 -26.27 7.10
C ASP A 141 8.37 -25.81 8.56
N MET A 142 7.36 -26.15 9.37
CA MET A 142 7.39 -25.87 10.81
C MET A 142 8.53 -26.60 11.51
N SER A 143 8.79 -27.87 11.16
CA SER A 143 9.87 -28.67 11.75
C SER A 143 11.26 -28.07 11.51
N GLU A 144 11.47 -27.45 10.34
CA GLU A 144 12.75 -26.84 9.98
C GLU A 144 13.08 -25.61 10.84
N MET A 145 12.05 -24.89 11.30
CA MET A 145 12.15 -23.70 12.16
C MET A 145 12.43 -24.01 13.64
N TYR A 146 12.42 -25.27 14.08
CA TYR A 146 12.79 -25.66 15.46
C TYR A 146 14.32 -25.60 15.70
N LEU A 147 14.90 -24.42 15.62
CA LEU A 147 16.34 -24.18 15.71
C LEU A 147 16.92 -24.60 17.07
N THR A 148 16.22 -24.37 18.18
CA THR A 148 16.65 -24.78 19.53
C THR A 148 16.88 -26.29 19.60
N ARG A 149 16.00 -27.09 19.00
CA ARG A 149 16.08 -28.55 18.98
C ARG A 149 17.25 -29.02 18.09
N LYS A 150 17.41 -28.42 16.91
CA LYS A 150 18.51 -28.73 15.99
C LYS A 150 19.88 -28.44 16.63
N LEU A 151 20.02 -27.30 17.31
CA LEU A 151 21.23 -26.96 18.08
C LEU A 151 21.51 -27.94 19.23
N ALA A 152 20.48 -28.42 19.92
CA ALA A 152 20.64 -29.40 20.99
C ALA A 152 21.18 -30.75 20.47
N PHE A 153 20.76 -31.20 19.28
CA PHE A 153 21.26 -32.42 18.66
C PHE A 153 22.66 -32.27 18.05
N GLN A 154 22.99 -31.10 17.50
CA GLN A 154 24.31 -30.84 16.93
C GLN A 154 25.43 -30.89 17.97
N ARG A 155 25.15 -30.47 19.22
CA ARG A 155 26.09 -30.60 20.35
C ARG A 155 26.37 -32.05 20.76
N VAL A 156 25.48 -32.99 20.44
CA VAL A 156 25.70 -34.41 20.73
C VAL A 156 26.67 -35.01 19.71
N ASP A 157 26.62 -34.60 18.44
CA ASP A 157 27.45 -35.16 17.36
C ASP A 157 28.89 -34.59 17.35
N GLU A 158 29.07 -33.30 17.67
CA GLU A 158 30.40 -32.68 17.80
C GLU A 158 31.22 -33.20 18.99
N SER A 159 30.57 -33.85 19.97
CA SER A 159 31.27 -34.50 21.08
C SER A 159 31.97 -35.81 20.66
N SER A 160 31.70 -36.32 19.45
CA SER A 160 32.23 -37.60 18.92
C SER A 160 33.38 -37.47 17.91
N VAL A 161 33.72 -36.28 17.41
CA VAL A 161 34.80 -36.11 16.40
C VAL A 161 35.63 -34.86 16.69
N LYS A 162 36.64 -35.00 17.56
CA LYS A 162 37.81 -34.12 17.56
C LYS A 162 39.02 -34.90 17.04
N LEU A 163 39.34 -34.74 15.76
CA LEU A 163 40.73 -34.83 15.31
C LEU A 163 40.94 -33.86 14.13
N ASP A 164 41.82 -32.90 14.40
CA ASP A 164 42.67 -32.10 13.51
C ASP A 164 42.12 -31.69 12.13
N SER A 165 41.96 -30.37 11.94
CA SER A 165 42.73 -29.66 10.91
C SER A 165 42.55 -28.14 10.99
N ASN A 166 43.68 -27.49 11.23
CA ASN A 166 43.95 -26.08 11.06
C ASN A 166 43.67 -25.64 9.60
N LYS A 167 42.78 -24.66 9.36
CA LYS A 167 42.86 -23.85 8.13
C LYS A 167 42.13 -22.50 8.22
N HIS A 168 42.96 -21.47 8.10
CA HIS A 168 42.72 -20.11 7.62
C HIS A 168 41.37 -19.43 7.91
N ALA A 169 41.43 -18.51 8.86
CA ALA A 169 40.56 -17.35 8.91
C ALA A 169 40.83 -16.42 7.71
N SER A 170 39.76 -15.96 7.07
CA SER A 170 39.74 -14.74 6.26
C SER A 170 38.40 -14.07 6.51
N PRO A 171 38.34 -12.93 7.24
CA PRO A 171 37.11 -12.18 7.38
C PRO A 171 37.18 -10.95 6.46
N ASP A 172 36.65 -11.08 5.25
CA ASP A 172 36.15 -9.93 4.50
C ASP A 172 34.63 -10.10 4.45
N HIS A 173 33.96 -9.67 5.51
CA HIS A 173 32.52 -9.40 5.50
C HIS A 173 32.35 -8.05 6.16
N GLU A 174 31.82 -7.10 5.39
CA GLU A 174 31.35 -5.83 5.91
C GLU A 174 30.42 -6.12 7.09
N ASP A 175 30.74 -5.56 8.27
CA ASP A 175 29.96 -5.73 9.49
C ASP A 175 28.53 -5.24 9.27
N GLU A 176 27.63 -6.12 8.81
CA GLU A 176 26.21 -5.98 9.09
C GLU A 176 26.09 -5.96 10.61
N LYS A 177 25.77 -4.77 11.13
CA LYS A 177 25.73 -4.51 12.55
C LYS A 177 24.47 -5.16 13.14
N TYR A 178 24.49 -6.48 13.28
CA TYR A 178 23.40 -7.23 13.88
C TYR A 178 23.30 -6.88 15.37
N VAL A 179 22.12 -6.48 15.80
CA VAL A 179 21.83 -6.34 17.23
C VAL A 179 21.43 -7.72 17.74
N THR A 180 22.22 -8.25 18.68
CA THR A 180 21.90 -9.53 19.33
C THR A 180 20.90 -9.30 20.46
N TYR A 181 19.80 -10.05 20.42
CA TYR A 181 18.85 -10.18 21.52
C TYR A 181 18.91 -11.64 22.01
N SER A 182 18.96 -11.87 23.32
CA SER A 182 19.09 -13.19 23.95
C SER A 182 18.07 -13.38 25.05
#